data_AF-G8WWG1-F1
#
_entry.id   AF-G8WWG1-F1
#
_cell.length_a   1.000
_cell.length_b   1.000
_cell.length_c   1.000
_cell.angle_alpha   90.00
_cell.angle_beta   90.00
_cell.angle_gamma   90.00
#
_symmetry.space_group_name_H-M   'P 1'
#
loop_
_entity.id
_entity.type
_entity.pdbx_description
1 polymer ?
#
loop_
_entity_poly.entity_id
_entity_poly.type
_entity_poly.pdbx_seq_one_letter_code
_entity_poly.pdbx_strand_id
1 'polypeptide(L)'
;MTGKGWNSAAEGPRKFTYQGEREGVRAGQSGRTDGDALSRGGPRCTGTEDTRRPGATPAGATVSPRCTGTEDTRRPGATPAGATVSTTTRHRADRRRRRDRMLSAAVSAQRSPPALHGAAAMRVYIPTTLPGLAEAHKAGELGPAPLDAYAVTPALREWYVSDDIEELEYAALTRAAQGSLRLIALDPTAVPRRVVVAVDVADAAVSYDPDRGLDPQALGAVRIARPVPLAKAAAVHVDADDAREDVAAAAAVIGAADTGDEDARFTVDGAEDHELLWFATQEIPALIG
;
A
#
# COMPACT_ATOMS: atom_id res chain seq x y z
N MET A 1 -81.63 28.27 0.39
CA MET A 1 -80.79 27.08 0.66
C MET A 1 -79.45 27.61 1.17
N THR A 2 -79.34 27.91 2.47
CA THR A 2 -78.65 27.05 3.48
C THR A 2 -77.23 26.72 3.03
N GLY A 3 -76.14 27.21 3.61
CA GLY A 3 -75.91 27.77 4.93
C GLY A 3 -74.76 26.99 5.61
N LYS A 4 -73.95 27.71 6.39
CA LYS A 4 -72.92 27.25 7.36
C LYS A 4 -71.58 26.85 6.69
N GLY A 5 -70.44 27.51 6.96
CA GLY A 5 -69.88 27.97 8.25
C GLY A 5 -69.12 26.79 8.87
N TRP A 6 -67.89 26.91 9.38
CA TRP A 6 -67.49 27.72 10.52
C TRP A 6 -65.94 27.81 10.64
N ASN A 7 -65.49 28.82 11.39
CA ASN A 7 -64.13 29.32 11.59
C ASN A 7 -63.21 28.55 12.55
N SER A 8 -61.92 28.82 12.37
CA SER A 8 -60.76 28.90 13.28
C SER A 8 -60.93 28.78 14.80
N ALA A 9 -59.97 28.10 15.44
CA ALA A 9 -59.21 28.50 16.64
C ALA A 9 -58.06 27.48 16.84
N ALA A 10 -56.78 27.86 16.73
CA ALA A 10 -55.93 28.36 17.81
C ALA A 10 -55.55 27.30 18.86
N GLU A 11 -54.31 26.81 18.81
CA GLU A 11 -53.54 26.46 20.02
C GLU A 11 -52.03 26.41 19.70
N GLY A 12 -51.25 27.09 20.54
CA GLY A 12 -49.83 27.39 20.36
C GLY A 12 -48.85 26.28 20.79
N PRO A 13 -47.56 26.62 20.93
CA PRO A 13 -46.46 25.67 20.89
C PRO A 13 -46.29 24.85 22.18
N ARG A 14 -46.12 23.54 22.03
CA ARG A 14 -45.76 22.64 23.13
C ARG A 14 -44.29 22.81 23.50
N LYS A 15 -44.04 23.47 24.63
CA LYS A 15 -42.76 23.47 25.33
C LYS A 15 -42.55 22.08 25.95
N PHE A 16 -41.46 21.41 25.61
CA PHE A 16 -40.93 20.29 26.37
C PHE A 16 -40.02 20.84 27.49
N THR A 17 -40.50 20.78 28.73
CA THR A 17 -39.70 21.02 29.93
C THR A 17 -39.11 19.69 30.41
N TYR A 18 -37.79 19.62 30.45
CA TYR A 18 -37.03 18.56 31.13
C TYR A 18 -36.89 18.97 32.60
N GLN A 19 -37.58 18.27 33.50
CA GLN A 19 -37.32 18.30 34.94
C GLN A 19 -36.46 17.09 35.28
N GLY A 20 -35.29 17.34 35.87
CA GLY A 20 -34.41 16.33 36.45
C GLY A 20 -33.54 17.01 37.50
N GLU A 21 -33.75 16.64 38.74
CA GLU A 21 -33.42 17.36 39.97
C GLU A 21 -31.93 17.34 40.33
N ARG A 22 -31.53 18.36 41.10
CA ARG A 22 -30.23 18.49 41.76
C ARG A 22 -30.36 18.05 43.23
N GLU A 23 -29.43 17.21 43.68
CA GLU A 23 -28.85 17.19 45.04
C GLU A 23 -27.36 16.88 44.85
N GLY A 24 -26.33 17.54 45.41
CA GLY A 24 -26.28 18.56 46.43
C GLY A 24 -25.50 18.09 47.67
N VAL A 25 -24.17 17.96 47.62
CA VAL A 25 -23.32 17.94 48.84
C VAL A 25 -22.02 18.75 48.65
N ARG A 26 -21.72 19.52 49.69
CA ARG A 26 -20.78 20.65 49.80
C ARG A 26 -19.31 20.27 50.02
N ALA A 27 -18.45 21.14 49.46
CA ALA A 27 -17.27 21.82 50.02
C ALA A 27 -16.54 21.29 51.27
N GLY A 28 -15.21 21.23 51.14
CA GLY A 28 -14.23 21.34 52.22
C GLY A 28 -12.94 21.97 51.71
N GLN A 29 -12.62 23.19 52.17
CA GLN A 29 -11.43 23.97 51.88
C GLN A 29 -10.23 23.59 52.78
N SER A 30 -9.06 24.16 52.44
CA SER A 30 -7.82 24.38 53.20
C SER A 30 -6.64 23.51 52.75
N GLY A 31 -5.40 23.98 52.61
CA GLY A 31 -4.81 25.28 52.95
C GLY A 31 -3.39 25.39 52.37
N ARG A 32 -2.86 26.63 52.40
CA ARG A 32 -1.53 27.10 51.98
C ARG A 32 -0.36 26.30 52.57
N THR A 33 0.80 26.33 51.91
CA THR A 33 1.99 27.09 52.38
C THR A 33 3.13 27.08 51.35
N ASP A 34 3.83 28.22 51.30
CA ASP A 34 5.06 28.50 50.58
C ASP A 34 6.27 27.71 51.11
N GLY A 35 7.37 27.63 50.34
CA GLY A 35 8.69 27.34 50.93
C GLY A 35 9.78 26.80 50.00
N ASP A 36 10.55 27.73 49.43
CA ASP A 36 12.02 27.79 49.32
C ASP A 36 12.90 26.75 48.57
N ALA A 37 13.86 27.38 47.89
CA ALA A 37 15.05 26.86 47.24
C ALA A 37 16.08 26.21 48.20
N LEU A 38 16.92 25.31 47.68
CA LEU A 38 18.39 25.46 47.57
C LEU A 38 19.10 24.12 47.28
N SER A 39 20.07 24.22 46.36
CA SER A 39 21.34 23.52 46.17
C SER A 39 21.68 22.20 46.89
N ARG A 40 22.42 21.37 46.12
CA ARG A 40 23.60 20.50 46.45
C ARG A 40 23.37 19.15 45.77
N GLY A 41 24.28 18.48 45.08
CA GLY A 41 25.73 18.50 44.99
C GLY A 41 26.08 17.13 44.38
N GLY A 42 27.00 17.07 43.42
CA GLY A 42 27.42 15.80 42.81
C GLY A 42 28.18 14.88 43.79
N PRO A 43 28.61 13.71 43.29
CA PRO A 43 30.05 13.51 43.24
C PRO A 43 30.53 13.03 41.86
N ARG A 44 31.61 13.66 41.40
CA ARG A 44 32.57 13.09 40.45
C ARG A 44 33.61 12.29 41.22
N CYS A 45 34.31 11.44 40.46
CA CYS A 45 35.76 11.11 40.50
C CYS A 45 35.95 9.58 40.35
N THR A 46 36.89 9.03 39.59
CA THR A 46 38.03 9.57 38.79
C THR A 46 38.73 8.41 38.08
N GLY A 47 39.44 8.74 37.00
CA GLY A 47 40.74 8.15 36.63
C GLY A 47 40.67 6.90 35.74
N THR A 48 41.46 6.75 34.68
CA THR A 48 42.72 7.43 34.31
C THR A 48 42.95 7.39 32.79
N GLU A 49 43.55 8.48 32.32
CA GLU A 49 44.12 8.71 30.99
C GLU A 49 45.26 7.74 30.65
N ASP A 50 45.47 7.43 29.37
CA ASP A 50 46.77 7.74 28.77
C ASP A 50 46.63 8.16 27.30
N THR A 51 47.40 9.19 26.99
CA THR A 51 47.48 10.00 25.80
C THR A 51 48.64 9.54 24.91
N ARG A 52 48.44 9.51 23.58
CA ARG A 52 49.23 10.35 22.63
C ARG A 52 48.91 10.05 21.15
N ARG A 53 48.51 11.12 20.45
CA ARG A 53 48.56 11.40 19.00
C ARG A 53 49.99 11.90 18.61
N PRO A 54 50.30 12.33 17.37
CA PRO A 54 49.73 12.06 16.03
C PRO A 54 50.78 11.85 14.89
N GLY A 55 50.31 11.43 13.70
CA GLY A 55 50.65 12.02 12.39
C GLY A 55 51.94 11.62 11.65
N ALA A 56 51.79 11.12 10.40
CA ALA A 56 52.49 11.57 9.17
C ALA A 56 52.54 10.47 8.08
N THR A 57 52.18 10.84 6.86
CA THR A 57 52.51 10.14 5.60
C THR A 57 53.99 10.41 5.24
N PRO A 58 54.68 9.53 4.49
CA PRO A 58 55.00 9.89 3.11
C PRO A 58 55.06 8.72 2.10
N ALA A 59 55.16 9.09 0.82
CA ALA A 59 55.35 8.26 -0.37
C ALA A 59 56.77 7.69 -0.50
N GLY A 60 56.93 6.64 -1.32
CA GLY A 60 58.24 6.19 -1.80
C GLY A 60 58.22 4.82 -2.49
N ALA A 61 58.42 4.82 -3.81
CA ALA A 61 58.72 3.65 -4.63
C ALA A 61 60.05 2.99 -4.23
N THR A 62 60.32 1.75 -4.70
CA THR A 62 61.58 1.26 -5.33
C THR A 62 61.72 -0.28 -5.27
N VAL A 63 61.69 -0.90 -6.46
CA VAL A 63 62.59 -1.98 -7.00
C VAL A 63 62.63 -3.40 -6.40
N SER A 64 62.60 -4.38 -7.33
CA SER A 64 62.81 -5.84 -7.23
C SER A 64 64.20 -6.28 -6.76
N PRO A 65 64.41 -7.60 -6.52
CA PRO A 65 65.03 -8.46 -7.56
C PRO A 65 64.34 -9.83 -7.67
N ARG A 66 64.01 -10.36 -8.85
CA ARG A 66 64.84 -11.16 -9.77
C ARG A 66 65.58 -12.35 -9.11
N CYS A 67 65.06 -13.56 -9.33
CA CYS A 67 65.86 -14.77 -9.51
C CYS A 67 65.63 -15.28 -10.94
N THR A 68 66.74 -15.47 -11.63
CA THR A 68 66.90 -15.88 -13.02
C THR A 68 67.20 -17.37 -13.14
N GLY A 69 66.88 -17.94 -14.30
CA GLY A 69 67.44 -19.19 -14.82
C GLY A 69 66.37 -20.03 -15.53
N THR A 70 66.54 -20.53 -16.75
CA THR A 70 67.62 -20.40 -17.75
C THR A 70 67.01 -20.86 -19.08
N GLU A 71 67.60 -20.42 -20.18
CA GLU A 71 67.21 -20.68 -21.57
C GLU A 71 67.10 -22.17 -21.93
N ASP A 72 66.14 -22.50 -22.79
CA ASP A 72 66.40 -23.47 -23.86
C ASP A 72 65.68 -23.05 -25.15
N THR A 73 66.28 -23.48 -26.24
CA THR A 73 66.46 -22.88 -27.55
C THR A 73 65.28 -23.07 -28.50
N ARG A 74 65.04 -22.05 -29.35
CA ARG A 74 64.12 -22.14 -30.49
C ARG A 74 64.75 -22.97 -31.63
N ARG A 75 63.96 -23.89 -32.19
CA ARG A 75 63.99 -24.25 -33.62
C ARG A 75 62.63 -23.94 -34.25
N PRO A 76 62.57 -23.39 -35.48
CA PRO A 76 61.32 -23.13 -36.17
C PRO A 76 60.95 -24.28 -37.10
N GLY A 77 59.64 -24.52 -37.24
CA GLY A 77 59.09 -25.31 -38.33
C GLY A 77 58.12 -26.39 -37.88
N ALA A 78 56.82 -26.09 -38.00
CA ALA A 78 55.81 -27.04 -38.48
C ALA A 78 54.43 -26.36 -38.48
N THR A 79 53.88 -26.21 -39.68
CA THR A 79 52.46 -25.95 -39.94
C THR A 79 51.58 -27.03 -39.28
N PRO A 80 50.51 -26.71 -38.55
CA PRO A 80 49.54 -27.73 -38.19
C PRO A 80 48.53 -27.88 -39.34
N ALA A 81 48.72 -28.93 -40.11
CA ALA A 81 47.65 -29.54 -40.90
C ALA A 81 46.75 -30.38 -39.97
N GLY A 82 45.45 -30.30 -40.18
CA GLY A 82 44.52 -31.39 -39.86
C GLY A 82 44.12 -31.54 -38.38
N ALA A 83 43.41 -30.56 -37.82
CA ALA A 83 42.52 -30.86 -36.70
C ALA A 83 41.24 -31.53 -37.27
N THR A 84 41.26 -32.86 -37.35
CA THR A 84 40.04 -33.66 -37.45
C THR A 84 39.20 -33.41 -36.21
N VAL A 85 38.20 -32.54 -36.36
CA VAL A 85 37.18 -32.32 -35.33
C VAL A 85 36.42 -33.62 -35.14
N SER A 86 36.75 -34.34 -34.06
CA SER A 86 36.04 -35.52 -33.59
C SER A 86 34.53 -35.28 -33.63
N THR A 87 33.80 -36.16 -34.32
CA THR A 87 32.35 -36.15 -34.52
C THR A 87 31.56 -36.05 -33.20
N THR A 88 32.17 -36.43 -32.08
CA THR A 88 31.61 -36.32 -30.73
C THR A 88 31.47 -34.86 -30.23
N THR A 89 32.35 -33.95 -30.65
CA THR A 89 32.33 -32.54 -30.19
C THR A 89 31.28 -31.72 -30.93
N ARG A 90 30.99 -32.04 -32.21
CA ARG A 90 29.87 -31.42 -32.95
C ARG A 90 28.52 -31.81 -32.35
N HIS A 91 28.38 -33.04 -31.87
CA HIS A 91 27.14 -33.51 -31.25
C HIS A 91 26.81 -32.81 -29.92
N ARG A 92 27.85 -32.40 -29.16
CA ARG A 92 27.69 -31.73 -27.86
C ARG A 92 27.35 -30.24 -28.00
N ALA A 93 27.87 -29.56 -29.03
CA ALA A 93 27.55 -28.17 -29.34
C ALA A 93 26.14 -28.01 -29.96
N ASP A 94 25.70 -28.96 -30.77
CA ASP A 94 24.38 -28.94 -31.42
C ASP A 94 23.24 -29.23 -30.41
N ARG A 95 23.48 -30.06 -29.40
CA ARG A 95 22.54 -30.27 -28.27
C ARG A 95 22.35 -29.04 -27.38
N ARG A 96 23.38 -28.20 -27.21
CA ARG A 96 23.26 -26.94 -26.43
C ARG A 96 22.42 -25.91 -27.17
N ARG A 97 22.65 -25.70 -28.47
CA ARG A 97 21.83 -24.79 -29.29
C ARG A 97 20.37 -25.22 -29.39
N ARG A 98 20.08 -26.54 -29.40
CA ARG A 98 18.70 -27.05 -29.33
C ARG A 98 18.05 -26.83 -27.95
N ARG A 99 18.80 -26.98 -26.85
CA ARG A 99 18.30 -26.66 -25.50
C ARG A 99 17.99 -25.18 -25.33
N ASP A 100 18.85 -24.30 -25.83
CA ASP A 100 18.65 -22.85 -25.71
C ASP A 100 17.48 -22.36 -26.58
N ARG A 101 17.23 -23.01 -27.73
CA ARG A 101 16.02 -22.78 -28.55
C ARG A 101 14.74 -23.34 -27.91
N MET A 102 14.85 -24.41 -27.12
CA MET A 102 13.72 -25.01 -26.39
C MET A 102 13.38 -24.23 -25.11
N LEU A 103 14.36 -23.62 -24.45
CA LEU A 103 14.17 -22.69 -23.34
C LEU A 103 13.65 -21.32 -23.80
N SER A 104 14.08 -20.82 -24.97
CA SER A 104 13.52 -19.60 -25.57
C SER A 104 12.09 -19.80 -26.11
N ALA A 105 11.75 -21.00 -26.58
CA ALA A 105 10.38 -21.36 -26.96
C ALA A 105 9.47 -21.58 -25.73
N ALA A 106 10.01 -22.08 -24.61
CA ALA A 106 9.26 -22.22 -23.35
C ALA A 106 8.91 -20.85 -22.73
N VAL A 107 9.80 -19.85 -22.83
CA VAL A 107 9.51 -18.45 -22.43
C VAL A 107 8.53 -17.75 -23.41
N SER A 108 8.38 -18.24 -24.64
CA SER A 108 7.34 -17.77 -25.58
C SER A 108 6.00 -18.51 -25.45
N ALA A 109 5.96 -19.62 -24.69
CA ALA A 109 4.78 -20.48 -24.53
C ALA A 109 3.96 -20.19 -23.26
N GLN A 110 4.35 -19.20 -22.43
CA GLN A 110 3.47 -18.59 -21.42
C GLN A 110 2.43 -17.61 -22.02
N ARG A 111 2.25 -17.59 -23.34
CA ARG A 111 1.02 -17.02 -23.93
C ARG A 111 -0.13 -17.99 -23.69
N SER A 112 -0.95 -17.67 -22.70
CA SER A 112 -2.29 -18.24 -22.53
C SER A 112 -3.02 -18.35 -23.88
N PRO A 113 -3.77 -19.43 -24.13
CA PRO A 113 -4.56 -19.56 -25.36
C PRO A 113 -5.57 -18.39 -25.46
N PRO A 114 -6.00 -17.98 -26.67
CA PRO A 114 -7.01 -16.94 -26.80
C PRO A 114 -8.35 -17.49 -26.29
N ALA A 115 -8.77 -17.05 -25.11
CA ALA A 115 -10.11 -17.29 -24.63
C ALA A 115 -11.09 -16.56 -25.55
N LEU A 116 -11.82 -17.31 -26.37
CA LEU A 116 -12.97 -16.84 -27.13
C LEU A 116 -14.21 -16.77 -26.23
N HIS A 117 -14.19 -15.94 -25.19
CA HIS A 117 -15.37 -15.46 -24.47
C HIS A 117 -15.05 -14.04 -23.99
N GLY A 118 -16.06 -13.15 -23.94
CA GLY A 118 -15.95 -11.68 -23.87
C GLY A 118 -14.71 -11.13 -23.14
N ALA A 119 -14.07 -10.11 -23.76
CA ALA A 119 -12.84 -9.44 -23.32
C ALA A 119 -12.52 -9.67 -21.84
N ALA A 120 -11.38 -10.32 -21.56
CA ALA A 120 -10.92 -10.60 -20.20
C ALA A 120 -11.16 -9.37 -19.30
N ALA A 121 -11.94 -9.60 -18.25
CA ALA A 121 -12.34 -8.59 -17.30
C ALA A 121 -11.60 -8.85 -15.99
N MET A 122 -10.93 -7.82 -15.49
CA MET A 122 -10.21 -7.80 -14.23
C MET A 122 -11.06 -7.10 -13.18
N ARG A 123 -11.11 -7.68 -11.98
CA ARG A 123 -11.63 -7.00 -10.80
C ARG A 123 -10.61 -6.00 -10.28
N VAL A 124 -11.05 -4.76 -10.09
CA VAL A 124 -10.24 -3.65 -9.60
C VAL A 124 -10.92 -3.02 -8.40
N TYR A 125 -10.13 -2.67 -7.39
CA TYR A 125 -10.55 -2.11 -6.12
C TYR A 125 -10.12 -0.65 -6.05
N ILE A 126 -11.09 0.26 -6.18
CA ILE A 126 -10.85 1.70 -6.24
C ILE A 126 -11.06 2.29 -4.84
N PRO A 127 -9.99 2.78 -4.16
CA PRO A 127 -10.14 3.52 -2.92
C PRO A 127 -10.92 4.81 -3.13
N THR A 128 -11.80 5.14 -2.19
CA THR A 128 -12.52 6.41 -2.14
C THR A 128 -12.84 6.77 -0.67
N THR A 129 -13.64 7.80 -0.45
CA THR A 129 -14.20 8.18 0.86
C THR A 129 -15.73 8.19 0.76
N LEU A 130 -16.45 8.29 1.89
CA LEU A 130 -17.92 8.43 1.85
C LEU A 130 -18.37 9.66 1.03
N PRO A 131 -17.77 10.87 1.18
CA PRO A 131 -18.03 11.99 0.27
C PRO A 131 -17.70 11.68 -1.20
N GLY A 132 -16.58 11.01 -1.47
CA GLY A 132 -16.20 10.62 -2.83
C GLY A 132 -17.18 9.62 -3.46
N LEU A 133 -17.70 8.68 -2.68
CA LEU A 133 -18.75 7.76 -3.10
C LEU A 133 -20.07 8.50 -3.38
N ALA A 134 -20.43 9.49 -2.57
CA ALA A 134 -21.63 10.29 -2.78
C ALA A 134 -21.58 11.06 -4.10
N GLU A 135 -20.43 11.69 -4.41
CA GLU A 135 -20.24 12.37 -5.70
C GLU A 135 -20.24 11.38 -6.87
N ALA A 136 -19.60 10.22 -6.73
CA ALA A 136 -19.62 9.18 -7.75
C ALA A 136 -21.04 8.64 -8.02
N HIS A 137 -21.83 8.45 -6.98
CA HIS A 137 -23.23 8.04 -7.08
C HIS A 137 -24.08 9.09 -7.81
N LYS A 138 -23.89 10.37 -7.47
CA LYS A 138 -24.58 11.48 -8.14
C LYS A 138 -24.17 11.64 -9.60
N ALA A 139 -22.89 11.46 -9.92
CA ALA A 139 -22.37 11.58 -11.28
C ALA A 139 -22.63 10.33 -12.14
N GLY A 140 -22.84 9.17 -11.51
CA GLY A 140 -22.95 7.88 -12.19
C GLY A 140 -21.61 7.28 -12.62
N GLU A 141 -20.48 7.83 -12.16
CA GLU A 141 -19.13 7.38 -12.48
C GLU A 141 -18.13 7.65 -11.36
N LEU A 142 -17.12 6.79 -11.24
CA LEU A 142 -15.94 6.99 -10.40
C LEU A 142 -14.95 7.87 -11.17
N GLY A 143 -14.67 9.04 -10.62
CA GLY A 143 -13.83 10.07 -11.23
C GLY A 143 -13.45 11.15 -10.22
N PRO A 144 -12.60 12.12 -10.60
CA PRO A 144 -12.02 12.29 -11.94
C PRO A 144 -10.90 11.29 -12.24
N ALA A 145 -10.69 11.00 -13.53
CA ALA A 145 -9.56 10.20 -13.97
C ALA A 145 -8.25 11.02 -14.04
N PRO A 146 -7.08 10.37 -13.92
CA PRO A 146 -6.92 8.92 -13.81
C PRO A 146 -7.08 8.43 -12.37
N LEU A 147 -7.62 7.21 -12.22
CA LEU A 147 -7.90 6.59 -10.94
C LEU A 147 -6.74 5.70 -10.52
N ASP A 148 -6.26 5.88 -9.29
CA ASP A 148 -5.40 4.91 -8.61
C ASP A 148 -6.28 3.83 -8.00
N ALA A 149 -5.89 2.58 -8.18
CA ALA A 149 -6.67 1.42 -7.75
C ALA A 149 -5.74 0.23 -7.50
N TYR A 150 -6.33 -0.88 -7.05
CA TYR A 150 -5.60 -2.09 -6.75
C TYR A 150 -6.25 -3.30 -7.41
N ALA A 151 -5.45 -4.25 -7.85
CA ALA A 151 -5.94 -5.45 -8.52
C ALA A 151 -4.92 -6.59 -8.41
N VAL A 152 -5.33 -7.79 -8.81
CA VAL A 152 -4.48 -8.98 -8.81
C VAL A 152 -3.47 -8.94 -9.98
N THR A 153 -2.43 -8.12 -9.82
CA THR A 153 -1.32 -7.98 -10.77
C THR A 153 -0.39 -9.20 -10.72
N PRO A 154 0.44 -9.45 -11.76
CA PRO A 154 1.47 -10.49 -11.71
C PRO A 154 2.41 -10.37 -10.50
N ALA A 155 2.85 -9.15 -10.17
CA ALA A 155 3.70 -8.90 -9.00
C ALA A 155 3.01 -9.29 -7.68
N LEU A 156 1.71 -8.98 -7.53
CA LEU A 156 0.94 -9.40 -6.35
C LEU A 156 0.91 -10.93 -6.22
N ARG A 157 0.67 -11.64 -7.33
CA ARG A 157 0.64 -13.12 -7.35
C ARG A 157 1.98 -13.73 -6.95
N GLU A 158 3.07 -13.17 -7.49
CA GLU A 158 4.42 -13.63 -7.18
C GLU A 158 4.77 -13.40 -5.71
N TRP A 159 4.29 -12.32 -5.10
CA TRP A 159 4.60 -11.97 -3.73
C TRP A 159 3.80 -12.77 -2.70
N TYR A 160 2.48 -12.91 -2.90
CA TYR A 160 1.61 -13.63 -1.95
C TYR A 160 1.72 -15.16 -2.06
N VAL A 161 2.25 -15.70 -3.15
CA VAL A 161 2.46 -17.15 -3.37
C VAL A 161 1.19 -17.98 -3.09
N SER A 162 0.03 -17.43 -3.44
CA SER A 162 -1.26 -18.14 -3.39
C SER A 162 -1.72 -18.44 -4.81
N ASP A 163 -2.25 -19.64 -5.02
CA ASP A 163 -2.94 -20.04 -6.24
C ASP A 163 -4.45 -19.79 -6.18
N ASP A 164 -4.97 -19.42 -5.00
CA ASP A 164 -6.35 -19.02 -4.79
C ASP A 164 -6.58 -17.58 -5.23
N ILE A 165 -7.49 -17.39 -6.18
CA ILE A 165 -7.86 -16.06 -6.67
C ILE A 165 -8.58 -15.23 -5.62
N GLU A 166 -9.39 -15.85 -4.76
CA GLU A 166 -10.15 -15.16 -3.74
C GLU A 166 -9.23 -14.55 -2.68
N GLU A 167 -8.19 -15.28 -2.25
CA GLU A 167 -7.17 -14.76 -1.34
C GLU A 167 -6.38 -13.57 -1.93
N LEU A 168 -6.05 -13.65 -3.22
CA LEU A 168 -5.35 -12.57 -3.91
C LEU A 168 -6.24 -11.35 -4.12
N GLU A 169 -7.53 -11.55 -4.41
CA GLU A 169 -8.54 -10.50 -4.49
C GLU A 169 -8.71 -9.81 -3.13
N TYR A 170 -8.73 -10.57 -2.05
CA TYR A 170 -8.73 -10.04 -0.69
C TYR A 170 -7.47 -9.21 -0.41
N ALA A 171 -6.28 -9.70 -0.78
CA ALA A 171 -5.04 -8.93 -0.64
C ALA A 171 -5.11 -7.59 -1.40
N ALA A 172 -5.63 -7.58 -2.63
CA ALA A 172 -5.82 -6.35 -3.39
C ALA A 172 -6.85 -5.39 -2.73
N LEU A 173 -7.94 -5.93 -2.17
CA LEU A 173 -8.93 -5.16 -1.40
C LEU A 173 -8.29 -4.50 -0.16
N THR A 174 -7.48 -5.22 0.61
CA THR A 174 -6.77 -4.67 1.79
C THR A 174 -5.83 -3.53 1.39
N ARG A 175 -5.12 -3.65 0.26
CA ARG A 175 -4.29 -2.55 -0.27
C ARG A 175 -5.13 -1.33 -0.68
N ALA A 176 -6.30 -1.55 -1.26
CA ALA A 176 -7.24 -0.46 -1.53
C ALA A 176 -7.77 0.18 -0.25
N ALA A 177 -8.00 -0.58 0.82
CA ALA A 177 -8.41 -0.02 2.11
C ALA A 177 -7.32 0.93 2.68
N GLN A 178 -6.03 0.57 2.57
CA GLN A 178 -4.91 1.47 2.90
C GLN A 178 -4.89 2.72 2.00
N GLY A 179 -5.24 2.59 0.72
CA GLY A 179 -5.40 3.72 -0.20
C GLY A 179 -6.52 4.66 0.27
N SER A 180 -7.66 4.11 0.69
CA SER A 180 -8.78 4.89 1.23
C SER A 180 -8.39 5.61 2.53
N LEU A 181 -7.63 4.96 3.42
CA LEU A 181 -7.12 5.58 4.63
C LEU A 181 -6.26 6.82 4.34
N ARG A 182 -5.44 6.77 3.28
CA ARG A 182 -4.66 7.94 2.83
C ARG A 182 -5.56 9.07 2.30
N LEU A 183 -6.68 8.74 1.64
CA LEU A 183 -7.65 9.75 1.22
C LEU A 183 -8.35 10.41 2.42
N ILE A 184 -8.68 9.63 3.46
CA ILE A 184 -9.25 10.16 4.71
C ILE A 184 -8.25 11.08 5.42
N ALA A 185 -6.97 10.70 5.47
CA ALA A 185 -5.92 11.54 6.05
C ALA A 185 -5.79 12.91 5.35
N LEU A 186 -6.14 13.00 4.06
CA LEU A 186 -6.14 14.24 3.28
C LEU A 186 -7.43 15.08 3.45
N ASP A 187 -8.50 14.48 3.98
CA ASP A 187 -9.76 15.16 4.30
C ASP A 187 -10.18 14.90 5.76
N PRO A 188 -9.67 15.69 6.72
CA PRO A 188 -10.03 15.55 8.14
C PRO A 188 -11.50 15.80 8.46
N THR A 189 -12.30 16.29 7.49
CA THR A 189 -13.74 16.51 7.65
C THR A 189 -14.57 15.30 7.23
N ALA A 190 -13.97 14.35 6.51
CA ALA A 190 -14.63 13.11 6.12
C ALA A 190 -14.93 12.25 7.36
N VAL A 191 -16.05 11.52 7.28
CA VAL A 191 -16.32 10.45 8.26
C VAL A 191 -15.19 9.42 8.14
N PRO A 192 -14.50 9.07 9.25
CA PRO A 192 -13.34 8.19 9.23
C PRO A 192 -13.77 6.73 9.07
N ARG A 193 -14.23 6.37 7.87
CA ARG A 193 -14.58 5.02 7.43
C ARG A 193 -13.97 4.81 6.06
N ARG A 194 -13.12 3.78 5.92
CA ARG A 194 -12.53 3.41 4.64
C ARG A 194 -13.63 2.92 3.71
N VAL A 195 -13.54 3.32 2.44
CA VAL A 195 -14.46 2.95 1.37
C VAL A 195 -13.66 2.47 0.18
N VAL A 196 -14.02 1.30 -0.34
CA VAL A 196 -13.45 0.73 -1.55
C VAL A 196 -14.57 0.28 -2.48
N VAL A 197 -14.50 0.67 -3.76
CA VAL A 197 -15.46 0.21 -4.77
C VAL A 197 -14.82 -0.88 -5.62
N ALA A 198 -15.41 -2.07 -5.61
CA ALA A 198 -14.98 -3.17 -6.46
C ALA A 198 -15.68 -3.04 -7.82
N VAL A 199 -14.90 -2.96 -8.90
CA VAL A 199 -15.39 -2.80 -10.27
C VAL A 199 -14.81 -3.86 -11.20
N ASP A 200 -15.60 -4.32 -12.16
CA ASP A 200 -15.10 -5.18 -13.24
C ASP A 200 -14.83 -4.33 -14.48
N VAL A 201 -13.57 -4.30 -14.93
CA VAL A 201 -13.11 -3.54 -16.10
C VAL A 201 -12.36 -4.44 -17.06
N ALA A 202 -12.34 -4.09 -18.35
CA ALA A 202 -11.53 -4.83 -19.31
C ALA A 202 -10.05 -4.70 -18.94
N ASP A 203 -9.28 -5.79 -19.05
CA ASP A 203 -7.84 -5.81 -18.72
C ASP A 203 -7.07 -4.66 -19.39
N ALA A 204 -7.40 -4.37 -20.66
CA ALA A 204 -6.76 -3.31 -21.45
C ALA A 204 -7.04 -1.88 -20.94
N ALA A 205 -8.01 -1.69 -20.05
CA ALA A 205 -8.29 -0.40 -19.40
C ALA A 205 -7.39 -0.15 -18.18
N VAL A 206 -6.66 -1.17 -17.73
CA VAL A 206 -5.82 -1.16 -16.53
C VAL A 206 -4.36 -1.12 -16.95
N SER A 207 -3.59 -0.25 -16.33
CA SER A 207 -2.14 -0.17 -16.49
C SER A 207 -1.45 -0.36 -15.14
N TYR A 208 -0.34 -1.07 -15.12
CA TYR A 208 0.50 -1.23 -13.93
C TYR A 208 1.97 -1.25 -14.35
N ASP A 209 2.84 -0.87 -13.42
CA ASP A 209 4.27 -0.79 -13.64
C ASP A 209 4.93 -2.11 -13.20
N PRO A 210 5.45 -2.94 -14.13
CA PRO A 210 6.05 -4.22 -13.79
C PRO A 210 7.34 -4.06 -12.97
N ASP A 211 8.05 -2.93 -13.12
CA ASP A 211 9.32 -2.71 -12.43
C ASP A 211 9.14 -2.39 -10.94
N ARG A 212 7.90 -2.07 -10.53
CA ARG A 212 7.54 -1.83 -9.13
C ARG A 212 7.07 -3.07 -8.38
N GLY A 213 7.18 -4.26 -8.98
CA GLY A 213 6.84 -5.51 -8.31
C GLY A 213 7.70 -5.88 -7.10
N LEU A 214 8.85 -5.22 -6.93
CA LEU A 214 9.72 -5.39 -5.76
C LEU A 214 9.47 -4.38 -4.64
N ASP A 215 8.64 -3.36 -4.89
CA ASP A 215 8.25 -2.39 -3.87
C ASP A 215 6.98 -2.89 -3.13
N PRO A 216 7.08 -3.26 -1.85
CA PRO A 216 5.94 -3.76 -1.10
C PRO A 216 4.76 -2.78 -1.02
N GLN A 217 4.99 -1.48 -1.18
CA GLN A 217 3.94 -0.45 -1.18
C GLN A 217 3.22 -0.34 -2.53
N ALA A 218 3.86 -0.78 -3.62
CA ALA A 218 3.29 -0.75 -4.97
C ALA A 218 2.62 -2.07 -5.39
N LEU A 219 2.63 -3.09 -4.52
CA LEU A 219 2.01 -4.38 -4.80
C LEU A 219 0.53 -4.22 -5.11
N GLY A 220 0.12 -4.77 -6.27
CA GLY A 220 -1.25 -4.69 -6.73
C GLY A 220 -1.67 -3.31 -7.26
N ALA A 221 -0.83 -2.28 -7.19
CA ALA A 221 -1.19 -0.93 -7.64
C ALA A 221 -1.38 -0.89 -9.15
N VAL A 222 -2.51 -0.32 -9.58
CA VAL A 222 -2.88 -0.13 -10.97
C VAL A 222 -3.45 1.26 -11.20
N ARG A 223 -3.45 1.71 -12.46
CA ARG A 223 -4.03 2.99 -12.88
C ARG A 223 -5.03 2.79 -14.00
N ILE A 224 -6.20 3.41 -13.85
CA ILE A 224 -7.25 3.44 -14.87
C ILE A 224 -7.27 4.83 -15.49
N ALA A 225 -7.04 4.92 -16.79
CA ALA A 225 -6.86 6.19 -17.50
C ALA A 225 -8.14 7.01 -17.68
N ARG A 226 -9.32 6.40 -17.49
CA ARG A 226 -10.62 6.99 -17.77
C ARG A 226 -11.57 6.80 -16.59
N PRO A 227 -12.59 7.66 -16.42
CA PRO A 227 -13.62 7.44 -15.41
C PRO A 227 -14.30 6.08 -15.63
N VAL A 228 -14.70 5.43 -14.53
CA VAL A 228 -15.36 4.13 -14.58
C VAL A 228 -16.83 4.34 -14.27
N PRO A 229 -17.77 3.98 -15.18
CA PRO A 229 -19.19 4.07 -14.88
C PRO A 229 -19.51 3.29 -13.61
N LEU A 230 -20.25 3.88 -12.68
CA LEU A 230 -20.61 3.24 -11.41
C LEU A 230 -21.47 2.00 -11.65
N ALA A 231 -22.17 1.92 -12.78
CA ALA A 231 -22.89 0.72 -13.23
C ALA A 231 -21.99 -0.52 -13.44
N LYS A 232 -20.66 -0.36 -13.47
CA LYS A 232 -19.69 -1.48 -13.50
C LYS A 232 -19.23 -1.93 -12.10
N ALA A 233 -19.68 -1.26 -11.04
CA ALA A 233 -19.39 -1.69 -9.70
C ALA A 233 -20.10 -3.02 -9.40
N ALA A 234 -19.31 -3.98 -8.91
CA ALA A 234 -19.81 -5.24 -8.39
C ALA A 234 -20.28 -5.06 -6.93
N ALA A 235 -19.56 -4.24 -6.14
CA ALA A 235 -19.85 -4.01 -4.73
C ALA A 235 -19.17 -2.74 -4.20
N VAL A 236 -19.61 -2.31 -3.02
CA VAL A 236 -18.92 -1.32 -2.19
C VAL A 236 -18.54 -1.97 -0.88
N HIS A 237 -17.29 -1.78 -0.46
CA HIS A 237 -16.76 -2.23 0.80
C HIS A 237 -16.58 -1.03 1.73
N VAL A 238 -17.14 -1.07 2.94
CA VAL A 238 -17.07 0.04 3.90
C VAL A 238 -16.81 -0.49 5.31
N ASP A 239 -15.95 0.19 6.05
CA ASP A 239 -15.76 -0.07 7.48
C ASP A 239 -17.09 -0.02 8.24
N ALA A 240 -17.24 -0.81 9.30
CA ALA A 240 -18.35 -0.71 10.22
C ALA A 240 -18.31 0.61 11.03
N ASP A 241 -19.39 0.91 11.77
CA ASP A 241 -19.49 2.16 12.53
C ASP A 241 -18.59 2.21 13.77
N ASP A 242 -18.22 1.06 14.33
CA ASP A 242 -17.31 0.91 15.47
C ASP A 242 -15.84 1.08 15.10
N ALA A 243 -15.46 0.92 13.83
CA ALA A 243 -14.10 1.15 13.34
C ALA A 243 -13.65 2.63 13.33
N ARG A 244 -14.59 3.58 13.52
CA ARG A 244 -14.36 5.01 13.28
C ARG A 244 -13.22 5.60 14.12
N GLU A 245 -13.09 5.18 15.37
CA GLU A 245 -12.07 5.71 16.28
C GLU A 245 -10.66 5.29 15.85
N ASP A 246 -10.48 4.00 15.53
CA ASP A 246 -9.19 3.46 15.09
C ASP A 246 -8.80 3.96 13.71
N VAL A 247 -9.75 4.07 12.78
CA VAL A 247 -9.52 4.65 11.44
C VAL A 247 -9.13 6.12 11.55
N ALA A 248 -9.74 6.89 12.46
CA ALA A 248 -9.36 8.28 12.70
C ALA A 248 -7.94 8.39 13.27
N ALA A 249 -7.60 7.55 14.25
CA ALA A 249 -6.25 7.50 14.83
C ALA A 249 -5.19 7.14 13.78
N ALA A 250 -5.46 6.11 12.98
CA ALA A 250 -4.60 5.68 11.89
C ALA A 250 -4.42 6.77 10.82
N ALA A 251 -5.51 7.44 10.42
CA ALA A 251 -5.45 8.53 9.44
C ALA A 251 -4.58 9.70 9.91
N ALA A 252 -4.57 9.98 11.23
CA ALA A 252 -3.76 11.05 11.80
C ALA A 252 -2.25 10.77 11.74
N VAL A 253 -1.83 9.50 11.66
CA VAL A 253 -0.42 9.10 11.75
C VAL A 253 0.13 8.36 10.52
N ILE A 254 -0.71 8.06 9.52
CA ILE A 254 -0.29 7.30 8.32
C ILE A 254 0.89 7.94 7.58
N GLY A 255 0.99 9.27 7.56
CA GLY A 255 2.13 9.96 6.96
C GLY A 255 3.46 9.64 7.68
N ALA A 256 3.45 9.57 9.02
CA ALA A 256 4.63 9.19 9.79
C ALA A 256 4.98 7.71 9.58
N ALA A 257 3.96 6.84 9.55
CA ALA A 257 4.13 5.42 9.26
C ALA A 257 4.75 5.18 7.87
N ASP A 258 4.35 5.96 6.86
CA ASP A 258 4.90 5.90 5.50
C ASP A 258 6.37 6.37 5.44
N THR A 259 6.80 7.22 6.38
CA THR A 259 8.21 7.63 6.55
C THR A 259 9.03 6.70 7.45
N GLY A 260 8.44 5.62 7.95
CA GLY A 260 9.14 4.58 8.72
C GLY A 260 9.04 4.70 10.24
N ASP A 261 8.09 5.47 10.77
CA ASP A 261 7.80 5.49 12.21
C ASP A 261 7.05 4.20 12.62
N GLU A 262 7.67 3.42 13.50
CA GLU A 262 7.16 2.11 13.94
C GLU A 262 5.94 2.23 14.88
N ASP A 263 5.87 3.26 15.73
CA ASP A 263 4.73 3.49 16.62
C ASP A 263 3.52 3.95 15.81
N ALA A 264 3.74 4.81 14.81
CA ALA A 264 2.73 5.19 13.84
C ALA A 264 2.27 3.97 13.02
N ARG A 265 3.20 3.08 12.61
CA ARG A 265 2.86 1.85 11.89
C ARG A 265 1.94 0.96 12.71
N PHE A 266 2.25 0.73 13.99
CA PHE A 266 1.40 -0.04 14.89
C PHE A 266 -0.03 0.52 14.98
N THR A 267 -0.16 1.85 15.04
CA THR A 267 -1.48 2.52 15.06
C THR A 267 -2.23 2.35 13.73
N VAL A 268 -1.53 2.40 12.60
CA VAL A 268 -2.12 2.16 11.27
C VAL A 268 -2.60 0.71 11.14
N ASP A 269 -1.79 -0.25 11.59
CA ASP A 269 -2.12 -1.67 11.54
C ASP A 269 -3.39 -1.98 12.37
N GLY A 270 -3.63 -1.25 13.47
CA GLY A 270 -4.87 -1.38 14.25
C GLY A 270 -6.15 -1.04 13.47
N ALA A 271 -6.08 -0.20 12.43
CA ALA A 271 -7.23 0.00 11.54
C ALA A 271 -7.47 -1.19 10.60
N GLU A 272 -6.44 -2.00 10.31
CA GLU A 272 -6.56 -3.19 9.45
C GLU A 272 -7.23 -4.37 10.15
N ASP A 273 -7.27 -4.38 11.49
CA ASP A 273 -8.04 -5.34 12.28
C ASP A 273 -9.56 -5.22 12.06
N HIS A 274 -10.03 -4.09 11.50
CA HIS A 274 -11.42 -3.89 11.10
C HIS A 274 -11.64 -4.38 9.67
N GLU A 275 -12.47 -5.41 9.51
CA GLU A 275 -12.88 -5.88 8.19
C GLU A 275 -13.89 -4.92 7.53
N LEU A 276 -13.73 -4.68 6.23
CA LEU A 276 -14.69 -3.89 5.47
C LEU A 276 -15.93 -4.75 5.16
N LEU A 277 -17.10 -4.27 5.58
CA LEU A 277 -18.38 -4.88 5.26
C LEU A 277 -18.68 -4.76 3.76
N TRP A 278 -19.29 -5.81 3.21
CA TRP A 278 -19.73 -5.84 1.82
C TRP A 278 -21.15 -5.27 1.68
N PHE A 279 -21.33 -4.35 0.73
CA PHE A 279 -22.62 -3.78 0.37
C PHE A 279 -22.84 -3.91 -1.13
N ALA A 280 -24.08 -4.19 -1.51
CA ALA A 280 -24.48 -4.18 -2.89
C ALA A 280 -24.67 -2.75 -3.40
N THR A 281 -24.56 -2.52 -4.71
CA THR A 281 -24.57 -1.17 -5.29
C THR A 281 -25.89 -0.42 -5.07
N GLN A 282 -27.02 -1.12 -4.96
CA GLN A 282 -28.31 -0.51 -4.61
C GLN A 282 -28.39 0.02 -3.16
N GLU A 283 -27.46 -0.36 -2.29
CA GLU A 283 -27.40 0.08 -0.90
C GLU A 283 -26.59 1.39 -0.73
N ILE A 284 -25.93 1.86 -1.79
CA ILE A 284 -25.14 3.10 -1.78
C ILE A 284 -25.93 4.29 -1.20
N PRO A 285 -27.21 4.54 -1.55
CA PRO A 285 -27.97 5.63 -0.95
C PRO A 285 -28.03 5.58 0.59
N ALA A 286 -28.14 4.39 1.18
CA ALA A 286 -28.18 4.24 2.63
C ALA A 286 -26.83 4.50 3.31
N LEU A 287 -25.71 4.32 2.58
CA LEU A 287 -24.37 4.58 3.08
C LEU A 287 -24.01 6.07 3.09
N ILE A 288 -24.54 6.84 2.13
CA ILE A 288 -24.14 8.25 1.90
C ILE A 288 -25.10 9.28 2.52
N GLY A 289 -26.27 8.86 3.00
CA GLY A 289 -27.26 9.73 3.66
C GLY A 289 -28.35 10.24 2.73
#